data_AF-A0A940RCA6-F1
#
_entry.id   AF-A0A940RCA6-F1
#
_cell.length_a   1.000
_cell.length_b   1.000
_cell.length_c   1.000
_cell.angle_alpha   90.00
_cell.angle_beta   90.00
_cell.angle_gamma   90.00
#
_symmetry.space_group_name_H-M   'P 1'
#
loop_
_entity.id
_entity.type
_entity.pdbx_description
1 polymer ?
#
loop_
_entity_poly.entity_id
_entity_poly.type
_entity_poly.pdbx_seq_one_letter_code
_entity_poly.pdbx_strand_id
1 'polypeptide(L)'
;MEGVAPPLELLMCVKRSLEKGQPAKIGILAYLKRHDGEFSAVVSRWLALLQQGKDTNGLIKELSSQHRQVLLQLLERGLRGEAVYSMLLNLEEEIIEACQEEISNKLVRLPFLLLIPLLLFQFPAFLMLLFGPLLQNFFHSLGGG
;
A
#
# COMPACT_ATOMS: atom_id res chain seq x y z
N MET A 1 2.43 8.90 -4.54
CA MET A 1 2.22 7.45 -4.32
C MET A 1 2.60 7.13 -2.88
N GLU A 2 2.01 7.86 -1.93
CA GLU A 2 2.29 7.69 -0.50
C GLU A 2 1.50 6.47 0.01
N GLY A 3 2.17 5.52 0.65
CA GLY A 3 1.51 4.48 1.43
C GLY A 3 1.36 3.09 0.80
N VAL A 4 1.91 2.81 -0.39
CA VAL A 4 1.74 1.49 -1.02
C VAL A 4 2.55 0.40 -0.32
N ALA A 5 3.75 0.68 0.21
CA ALA A 5 4.50 -0.30 0.99
C ALA A 5 5.55 0.34 1.93
N PRO A 6 5.16 0.83 3.12
CA PRO A 6 6.10 1.29 4.16
C PRO A 6 7.28 0.32 4.47
N PRO A 7 7.10 -1.03 4.49
CA PRO A 7 8.24 -1.93 4.68
C PRO A 7 9.23 -1.92 3.51
N LEU A 8 8.77 -1.70 2.27
CA LEU A 8 9.65 -1.65 1.10
C LEU A 8 10.60 -0.45 1.17
N GLU A 9 10.11 0.72 1.61
CA GLU A 9 10.94 1.92 1.77
C GLU A 9 12.06 1.73 2.80
N LEU A 10 11.74 1.11 3.94
CA LEU A 10 12.73 0.75 4.96
C LEU A 10 13.75 -0.24 4.38
N LEU A 11 13.28 -1.30 3.73
CA LEU A 11 14.13 -2.31 3.10
C LEU A 11 15.11 -1.66 2.11
N MET A 12 14.62 -0.80 1.22
CA MET A 12 15.45 -0.09 0.23
C MET A 12 16.52 0.79 0.89
N CYS A 13 16.19 1.48 1.98
CA CYS A 13 17.16 2.29 2.71
C CYS A 13 18.26 1.42 3.33
N VAL A 14 17.90 0.29 3.93
CA VAL A 14 18.87 -0.66 4.51
C VAL A 14 19.72 -1.31 3.43
N LYS A 15 19.11 -1.81 2.35
CA LYS A 15 19.80 -2.40 1.20
C LYS A 15 20.86 -1.46 0.64
N ARG A 16 20.49 -0.19 0.36
CA ARG A 16 21.43 0.83 -0.13
C ARG A 16 22.60 1.09 0.83
N SER A 17 22.40 0.99 2.14
CA SER A 17 23.49 1.10 3.10
C SER A 17 24.40 -0.13 3.05
N LEU A 18 23.84 -1.34 2.99
CA LEU A 18 24.59 -2.58 2.89
C LEU A 18 25.42 -2.66 1.60
N GLU A 19 24.85 -2.26 0.46
CA GLU A 19 25.54 -2.17 -0.85
C GLU A 19 26.76 -1.24 -0.81
N LYS A 20 26.75 -0.25 0.08
CA LYS A 20 27.88 0.68 0.31
C LYS A 20 28.87 0.18 1.35
N GLY A 21 28.71 -1.05 1.85
CA GLY A 21 29.49 -1.60 2.96
C GLY A 21 29.20 -0.94 4.31
N GLN A 22 28.09 -0.22 4.45
CA GLN A 22 27.69 0.41 5.71
C GLN A 22 26.82 -0.53 6.55
N PRO A 23 26.84 -0.43 7.89
CA PRO A 23 25.96 -1.21 8.75
C PRO A 23 24.48 -0.95 8.48
N ALA A 24 23.64 -1.99 8.62
CA ALA A 24 22.17 -1.88 8.47
C ALA A 24 21.57 -0.75 9.32
N LYS A 25 22.14 -0.48 10.51
CA LYS A 25 21.75 0.63 11.39
C LYS A 25 21.75 1.98 10.69
N ILE A 26 22.71 2.24 9.79
CA ILE A 26 22.79 3.51 9.06
C ILE A 26 21.58 3.66 8.14
N GLY A 27 21.17 2.59 7.45
CA GLY A 27 19.99 2.58 6.59
C GLY A 27 18.69 2.79 7.36
N ILE A 28 18.56 2.16 8.53
CA ILE A 28 17.40 2.33 9.42
C ILE A 28 17.30 3.79 9.89
N LEU A 29 18.41 4.39 10.32
CA LEU A 29 18.42 5.80 10.73
C LEU A 29 18.14 6.75 9.57
N ALA A 30 18.60 6.42 8.36
CA ALA A 30 18.30 7.20 7.16
C ALA A 30 16.79 7.16 6.82
N TYR A 31 16.15 6.00 7.00
CA TYR A 31 14.71 5.84 6.86
C TYR A 31 13.96 6.70 7.89
N LEU A 32 14.29 6.57 9.17
CA LEU A 32 13.62 7.32 10.25
C LEU A 32 13.76 8.85 10.15
N LYS A 33 14.80 9.34 9.47
CA LYS A 33 14.98 10.78 9.21
C LYS A 33 14.13 11.34 8.07
N ARG A 34 13.71 10.48 7.14
CA ARG A 34 13.03 10.89 5.91
C ARG A 34 11.54 10.61 5.91
N HIS A 35 11.09 9.69 6.77
CA HIS A 35 9.73 9.19 6.77
C HIS A 35 9.11 9.39 8.15
N ASP A 36 7.99 10.11 8.15
CA ASP A 36 7.07 10.22 9.27
C ASP A 36 5.84 9.34 8.98
N GLY A 37 5.37 8.60 9.98
CA GLY A 37 4.20 7.73 9.83
C GLY A 37 4.12 6.63 10.89
N GLU A 38 2.99 5.91 10.91
CA GLU A 38 2.73 4.87 11.91
C GLU A 38 3.83 3.80 11.93
N PHE A 39 4.27 3.33 10.76
CA PHE A 39 5.32 2.33 10.68
C PHE A 39 6.69 2.90 11.09
N SER A 40 6.99 4.16 10.78
CA SER A 40 8.22 4.83 11.24
C SER A 40 8.27 4.93 12.77
N ALA A 41 7.14 5.26 13.40
CA ALA A 41 7.02 5.27 14.87
C ALA A 41 7.26 3.88 15.48
N VAL A 42 6.72 2.82 14.86
CA VAL A 42 6.98 1.42 15.25
C VAL A 42 8.46 1.08 15.12
N VAL A 43 9.10 1.40 13.99
CA VAL A 43 10.52 1.13 13.73
C VAL A 43 11.41 1.87 14.73
N SER A 44 11.06 3.11 15.06
CA SER A 44 11.76 3.90 16.09
C SER A 44 11.66 3.25 17.46
N ARG A 45 10.46 2.84 17.88
CA ARG A 45 10.23 2.13 19.15
C ARG A 45 10.95 0.78 19.20
N TRP A 46 10.88 0.01 18.12
CA TRP A 46 11.59 -1.26 17.98
C TRP A 46 13.11 -1.09 18.10
N LEU A 47 13.68 -0.10 17.40
CA LEU A 47 15.11 0.18 17.46
C LEU A 47 15.55 0.60 18.87
N ALA A 48 14.73 1.39 19.57
CA ALA A 48 14.99 1.79 20.94
C ALA A 48 14.97 0.58 21.91
N LEU A 49 14.01 -0.34 21.77
CA LEU A 49 13.96 -1.57 22.57
C LEU A 49 15.19 -2.45 22.33
N LEU A 50 15.58 -2.62 21.07
CA LEU A 50 16.73 -3.42 20.70
C LEU A 50 18.04 -2.84 21.26
N GLN A 51 18.20 -1.52 21.23
CA GLN A 51 19.36 -0.83 21.83
C GLN A 51 19.41 -0.97 23.36
N GLN A 52 18.26 -1.11 24.02
CA GLN A 52 18.16 -1.37 25.46
C GLN A 52 18.34 -2.85 25.82
N GLY A 53 18.55 -3.74 24.84
CA GLY A 53 18.64 -5.19 25.06
C GLY A 53 17.34 -5.82 25.53
N LYS A 54 16.19 -5.16 25.28
CA LYS A 54 14.86 -5.66 25.64
C LYS A 54 14.30 -6.57 24.55
N ASP A 55 13.34 -7.41 24.94
CA ASP A 55 12.61 -8.26 24.00
C ASP A 55 11.78 -7.42 23.01
N THR A 56 11.99 -7.68 21.73
CA THR A 56 11.30 -7.04 20.60
C THR A 56 10.11 -7.88 20.11
N ASN A 57 10.01 -9.14 20.52
CA ASN A 57 9.02 -10.09 19.98
C ASN A 57 7.58 -9.66 20.23
N GLY A 58 7.29 -9.06 21.40
CA GLY A 58 5.96 -8.52 21.69
C GLY A 58 5.52 -7.48 20.66
N LEU A 59 6.39 -6.51 20.37
CA LEU A 59 6.12 -5.44 19.40
C LEU A 59 6.01 -5.99 17.97
N ILE A 60 6.86 -6.95 17.60
CA ILE A 60 6.82 -7.56 16.26
C ILE A 60 5.49 -8.31 16.06
N LYS A 61 5.01 -9.07 17.06
CA LYS A 61 3.75 -9.83 16.97
C LYS A 61 2.50 -8.95 16.89
N GLU A 62 2.56 -7.72 17.40
CA GLU A 62 1.47 -6.74 17.31
C GLU A 62 1.26 -6.19 15.88
N LEU A 63 2.20 -6.40 14.96
CA LEU A 63 2.09 -5.89 13.60
C LEU A 63 1.11 -6.72 12.76
N SER A 64 0.18 -6.05 12.09
CA SER A 64 -0.83 -6.71 11.25
C SER A 64 -0.28 -7.30 9.95
N SER A 65 0.83 -6.76 9.43
CA SER A 65 1.42 -7.19 8.15
C SER A 65 2.58 -8.15 8.36
N GLN A 66 2.47 -9.36 7.80
CA GLN A 66 3.51 -10.38 7.86
C GLN A 66 4.86 -9.89 7.29
N HIS A 67 4.85 -9.16 6.17
CA HIS A 67 6.08 -8.60 5.60
C HIS A 67 6.77 -7.61 6.55
N ARG A 68 6.00 -6.82 7.32
CA ARG A 68 6.59 -5.93 8.35
C ARG A 68 7.24 -6.74 9.47
N GLN A 69 6.61 -7.83 9.90
CA GLN A 69 7.17 -8.71 10.93
C GLN A 69 8.48 -9.35 10.49
N VAL A 70 8.47 -9.97 9.30
CA VAL A 70 9.64 -10.65 8.74
C VAL A 70 10.78 -9.66 8.52
N LEU A 71 10.48 -8.46 8.00
CA LEU A 71 11.50 -7.42 7.83
C LEU A 71 12.17 -7.05 9.16
N LEU A 72 11.41 -6.77 10.22
CA LEU A 72 12.00 -6.41 11.51
C LEU A 72 12.84 -7.55 12.10
N GLN A 73 12.40 -8.79 11.95
CA GLN A 73 13.17 -9.97 12.38
C GLN A 73 14.49 -10.12 11.61
N LEU A 74 14.46 -9.93 10.28
CA LEU A 74 15.67 -9.95 9.46
C LEU A 74 16.62 -8.80 9.82
N LEU A 75 16.10 -7.60 10.02
CA LEU A 75 16.92 -6.46 10.43
C LEU A 75 17.51 -6.66 11.82
N GLU A 76 16.80 -7.30 12.75
CA GLU A 76 17.32 -7.65 14.06
C GLU A 76 18.52 -8.60 13.95
N ARG A 77 18.43 -9.65 13.13
CA ARG A 77 19.54 -10.56 12.84
C ARG A 77 20.73 -9.82 12.19
N GLY A 78 20.45 -8.92 11.25
CA GLY A 78 21.47 -8.09 10.60
C GLY A 78 22.18 -7.15 11.58
N LEU A 79 21.46 -6.59 12.57
CA LEU A 79 22.04 -5.75 13.62
C LEU A 79 22.88 -6.55 14.63
N ARG A 80 22.63 -7.86 14.75
CA ARG A 80 23.45 -8.79 15.54
C ARG A 80 24.69 -9.29 14.78
N GLY A 81 24.89 -8.85 13.54
CA GLY A 81 26.05 -9.19 12.71
C GLY A 81 25.85 -10.37 11.78
N GLU A 82 24.64 -10.91 11.65
CA GLU A 82 24.36 -11.96 10.67
C GLU A 82 24.32 -11.40 9.24
N ALA A 83 24.74 -12.20 8.27
CA ALA A 83 24.62 -11.87 6.86
C ALA A 83 23.15 -12.01 6.41
N VAL A 84 22.48 -10.87 6.22
CA VAL A 84 21.05 -10.84 5.88
C VAL A 84 20.75 -10.31 4.48
N TYR A 85 21.78 -9.96 3.70
CA TYR A 85 21.59 -9.29 2.41
C TYR A 85 20.78 -10.12 1.40
N SER A 86 21.09 -11.42 1.24
CA SER A 86 20.33 -12.30 0.34
C SER A 86 18.87 -12.47 0.79
N MET A 87 18.63 -12.59 2.09
CA MET A 87 17.27 -12.68 2.65
C MET A 87 16.48 -11.38 2.44
N LEU A 88 17.15 -10.21 2.48
CA LEU A 88 16.52 -8.94 2.16
C LEU A 88 16.13 -8.84 0.68
N LEU A 89 16.93 -9.39 -0.24
CA LEU A 89 16.58 -9.44 -1.67
C LEU A 89 15.36 -10.32 -1.92
N ASN A 90 15.31 -11.52 -1.32
CA ASN A 90 14.15 -12.40 -1.45
C ASN A 90 12.87 -11.73 -0.90
N LEU A 91 12.97 -11.09 0.27
CA LEU A 91 11.83 -10.36 0.84
C LEU A 91 11.39 -9.17 -0.02
N GLU A 92 12.32 -8.50 -0.70
CA GLU A 92 12.02 -7.42 -1.64
C GLU A 92 11.17 -7.94 -2.81
N GLU A 93 11.58 -9.06 -3.42
CA GLU A 93 10.84 -9.71 -4.50
C GLU A 93 9.43 -10.12 -4.04
N GLU A 94 9.32 -10.78 -2.89
CA GLU A 94 8.03 -11.17 -2.31
C GLU A 94 7.10 -9.96 -2.08
N ILE A 95 7.62 -8.87 -1.54
CA ILE A 95 6.82 -7.65 -1.30
C ILE A 95 6.39 -7.02 -2.63
N ILE A 96 7.26 -6.99 -3.64
CA ILE A 96 6.95 -6.44 -4.96
C ILE A 96 5.86 -7.28 -5.65
N GLU A 97 5.98 -8.60 -5.61
CA GLU A 97 4.97 -9.52 -6.16
C GLU A 97 3.61 -9.33 -5.49
N ALA A 98 3.58 -9.26 -4.15
CA ALA A 98 2.34 -9.00 -3.40
C ALA A 98 1.72 -7.63 -3.77
N CYS A 99 2.54 -6.59 -3.97
CA CYS A 99 2.04 -5.29 -4.42
C CYS A 99 1.47 -5.36 -5.84
N GLN A 100 2.13 -6.08 -6.75
CA GLN A 100 1.65 -6.24 -8.13
C GLN A 100 0.33 -7.00 -8.18
N GLU A 101 0.18 -8.03 -7.36
CA GLU A 101 -1.07 -8.77 -7.23
C GLU A 101 -2.20 -7.88 -6.70
N GLU A 102 -1.94 -7.06 -5.67
CA GLU A 102 -2.93 -6.11 -5.15
C GLU A 102 -3.36 -5.09 -6.21
N ILE A 103 -2.40 -4.53 -6.96
CA ILE A 103 -2.68 -3.59 -8.06
C ILE A 103 -3.54 -4.27 -9.13
N SER A 104 -3.17 -5.47 -9.56
CA SER A 104 -3.91 -6.24 -10.56
C SER A 104 -5.35 -6.49 -10.11
N ASN A 105 -5.54 -6.94 -8.86
CA ASN A 105 -6.85 -7.18 -8.28
C ASN A 105 -7.71 -5.91 -8.21
N LYS A 106 -7.12 -4.76 -7.90
CA LYS A 106 -7.83 -3.46 -7.91
C LYS A 106 -8.18 -3.01 -9.33
N LEU A 107 -7.27 -3.19 -10.29
CA LEU A 107 -7.50 -2.85 -11.69
C LEU A 107 -8.65 -3.64 -12.31
N VAL A 108 -8.80 -4.93 -11.96
CA VAL A 108 -9.93 -5.74 -12.44
C VAL A 108 -11.28 -5.20 -11.93
N ARG A 109 -11.33 -4.64 -10.71
CA ARG A 109 -12.57 -4.14 -10.09
C ARG A 109 -12.93 -2.72 -10.52
N LEU A 110 -11.95 -1.92 -10.90
CA LEU A 110 -12.13 -0.50 -11.21
C LEU A 110 -13.17 -0.23 -12.32
N PRO A 111 -13.20 -0.96 -13.46
CA PRO A 111 -14.20 -0.75 -14.51
C PRO A 111 -15.64 -0.93 -14.01
N PHE A 112 -15.87 -1.94 -13.17
CA PHE A 112 -17.21 -2.21 -12.62
C PHE A 112 -17.66 -1.10 -11.66
N LEU A 113 -16.74 -0.57 -10.85
CA LEU A 113 -17.03 0.59 -9.99
C LEU A 113 -17.36 1.84 -10.82
N LEU A 114 -16.70 2.03 -11.96
CA LEU A 114 -16.96 3.16 -12.87
C LEU A 114 -18.23 2.99 -13.70
N LEU A 115 -18.71 1.76 -13.93
CA LEU A 115 -19.97 1.51 -14.62
C LEU A 115 -21.19 1.99 -13.81
N ILE A 116 -21.14 1.95 -12.48
CA ILE A 116 -22.26 2.39 -11.63
C ILE A 116 -22.63 3.87 -11.85
N PRO A 117 -21.71 4.85 -11.69
CA PRO A 117 -22.04 6.24 -11.97
C PRO A 117 -22.39 6.45 -13.44
N LEU A 118 -21.70 5.76 -14.36
CA LEU A 118 -21.98 5.88 -15.79
C LEU A 118 -23.41 5.47 -16.14
N LEU A 119 -23.89 4.35 -15.58
CA LEU A 119 -25.28 3.89 -15.75
C LEU A 119 -26.31 4.84 -15.12
N LEU A 120 -26.00 5.41 -13.95
CA LEU A 120 -26.87 6.39 -13.30
C LEU A 120 -27.11 7.64 -14.15
N PHE A 121 -26.14 8.07 -14.94
CA PHE A 121 -26.31 9.19 -15.87
C PHE A 121 -26.84 8.76 -17.24
N GLN A 122 -26.40 7.61 -17.74
CA GLN A 122 -26.75 7.10 -19.07
C GLN A 122 -28.21 6.66 -19.15
N PHE A 123 -28.74 6.01 -18.11
CA PHE A 123 -30.10 5.48 -18.11
C PHE A 123 -31.18 6.59 -18.18
N PRO A 124 -31.14 7.65 -17.36
CA PRO A 124 -32.07 8.78 -17.49
C PRO A 124 -31.96 9.50 -18.84
N ALA A 125 -30.74 9.67 -19.36
CA ALA A 125 -30.53 10.31 -20.65
C ALA A 125 -31.20 9.53 -21.79
N PHE A 126 -31.08 8.19 -21.78
CA PHE A 126 -31.77 7.34 -22.74
C PHE A 126 -33.28 7.36 -22.57
N LEU A 127 -33.80 7.35 -21.34
CA LEU A 127 -35.23 7.50 -21.10
C LEU A 127 -35.76 8.84 -21.65
N MET A 128 -35.03 9.93 -21.44
CA MET A 128 -35.41 11.24 -21.95
C MET A 128 -35.39 11.30 -23.48
N LEU A 129 -34.42 10.65 -24.11
CA LEU A 129 -34.33 10.56 -25.57
C LEU A 129 -35.48 9.74 -26.16
N LEU A 130 -35.83 8.62 -25.53
CA LEU A 130 -36.83 7.68 -26.04
C LEU A 130 -38.27 8.14 -25.74
N PHE A 131 -38.53 8.63 -24.53
CA PHE A 131 -39.85 9.08 -24.10
C PHE A 131 -40.11 10.56 -24.32
N GLY A 132 -39.08 11.40 -24.49
CA GLY A 132 -39.24 12.84 -24.71
C GLY A 132 -40.16 13.17 -25.89
N PRO A 133 -39.90 12.65 -27.10
CA PRO A 133 -40.76 12.88 -28.26
C PRO A 133 -42.18 12.31 -28.09
N LEU A 134 -42.30 11.15 -27.44
CA LEU A 134 -43.60 10.51 -27.17
C LEU A 134 -44.45 11.36 -26.23
N LEU A 135 -43.85 11.89 -25.16
CA LEU A 135 -44.51 12.79 -24.22
C LEU A 135 -44.90 14.10 -24.91
N GLN A 136 -44.01 14.70 -25.71
CA GLN A 136 -44.32 15.93 -26.47
C GLN A 136 -45.53 15.73 -27.41
N ASN A 137 -45.56 14.63 -28.15
CA ASN A 137 -46.68 14.31 -29.04
C ASN A 137 -47.97 14.04 -28.27
N PHE A 138 -47.91 13.34 -27.12
CA PHE A 138 -49.06 13.12 -26.26
C PHE A 138 -49.62 14.43 -25.69
N PHE A 139 -48.76 15.31 -25.17
CA PHE A 139 -49.18 16.61 -24.64
C PHE A 139 -49.74 17.53 -25.73
N HIS A 140 -49.17 17.50 -26.94
CA HIS A 140 -49.72 18.28 -28.05
C HIS A 140 -51.10 17.78 -28.47
N SER A 141 -51.33 16.46 -28.46
CA SER A 141 -52.62 15.85 -28.78
C SER A 141 -53.69 16.06 -27.68
N LEU A 142 -53.29 16.18 -26.41
CA LEU A 142 -54.20 16.47 -25.29
C LEU A 142 -54.46 17.97 -25.04
N GLY A 143 -53.53 18.85 -25.41
CA GLY A 143 -53.63 20.30 -25.25
C GLY A 143 -54.16 21.05 -26.48
N GLY A 144 -54.54 20.33 -27.54
CA GLY A 144 -55.21 20.86 -28.72
C GLY A 144 -56.71 21.04 -28.47
N GLY A 145 -57.06 22.03 -27.67
CA GLY A 145 -58.41 22.61 -27.50
C GLY A 145 -58.27 24.11 -27.32
#